data_AF-A0A7K9TMC2-F1
#
_entry.id   AF-A0A7K9TMC2-F1
#
_cell.length_a   1.000
_cell.length_b   1.000
_cell.length_c   1.000
_cell.angle_alpha   90.00
_cell.angle_beta   90.00
_cell.angle_gamma   90.00
#
_symmetry.space_group_name_H-M   'P 1'
#
loop_
_entity.id
_entity.type
_entity.pdbx_description
1 polymer ?
#
loop_
_entity_poly.entity_id
_entity_poly.type
_entity_poly.pdbx_seq_one_letter_code
_entity_poly.pdbx_strand_id
1 'polypeptide(L)'
;RNLKKVEDAVCRTEKEIGENEKAMKNLTEQLTTLEDKAAEVLNECKQAEESLPAVQEEHRGLLQEMRSVQDAEHELQKEALNIKLKIEQLDSHISAHQSKIKYWQKEISKLSLHPIEDKPLEELPVLSQEELEAIKDPDTIAKQIALLEAQCHEMKPNLRAIAEYKKKEELYLKHVAELDDITTERDSFRQAYESLRKQRLNEFMAGFNVITNKLKENYQMLTLGGDAELELVDSLDPFSEGITF
;
A
#
# COMPACT_ATOMS: atom_id res chain seq x y z
N ARG A 1 -91.62 71.60 85.67
CA ARG A 1 -91.60 70.77 84.44
C ARG A 1 -90.43 71.09 83.49
N ASN A 2 -89.69 72.20 83.69
CA ASN A 2 -88.58 72.59 82.81
C ASN A 2 -87.18 72.20 83.33
N LEU A 3 -86.98 71.92 84.62
CA LEU A 3 -85.67 71.52 85.17
C LEU A 3 -85.23 70.09 84.77
N LYS A 4 -86.12 69.09 84.91
CA LYS A 4 -85.81 67.68 84.57
C LYS A 4 -85.45 67.44 83.10
N LYS A 5 -86.05 68.22 82.18
CA LYS A 5 -85.72 68.17 80.74
C LYS A 5 -84.34 68.77 80.44
N VAL A 6 -83.91 69.75 81.23
CA VAL A 6 -82.59 70.36 81.10
C VAL A 6 -81.53 69.45 81.71
N GLU A 7 -81.81 68.80 82.85
CA GLU A 7 -80.91 67.78 83.45
C GLU A 7 -80.72 66.55 82.55
N ASP A 8 -81.80 66.00 81.97
CA ASP A 8 -81.69 64.87 81.03
C ASP A 8 -80.99 65.27 79.71
N ALA A 9 -81.13 66.53 79.27
CA ALA A 9 -80.41 67.06 78.12
C ALA A 9 -78.92 67.26 78.44
N VAL A 10 -78.57 67.77 79.62
CA VAL A 10 -77.19 67.92 80.10
C VAL A 10 -76.52 66.56 80.24
N CYS A 11 -77.17 65.56 80.83
CA CYS A 11 -76.65 64.20 80.96
C CYS A 11 -76.46 63.49 79.61
N ARG A 12 -77.36 63.71 78.64
CA ARG A 12 -77.17 63.23 77.25
C ARG A 12 -75.99 63.92 76.58
N THR A 13 -75.88 65.24 76.69
CA THR A 13 -74.75 65.97 76.12
C THR A 13 -73.44 65.61 76.80
N GLU A 14 -73.40 65.35 78.11
CA GLU A 14 -72.19 64.90 78.81
C GLU A 14 -71.77 63.49 78.38
N LYS A 15 -72.74 62.59 78.12
CA LYS A 15 -72.47 61.25 77.60
C LYS A 15 -72.01 61.28 76.15
N GLU A 16 -72.62 62.13 75.32
CA GLU A 16 -72.19 62.39 73.94
C GLU A 16 -70.82 63.06 73.89
N ILE A 17 -70.50 63.95 74.83
CA ILE A 17 -69.16 64.55 75.00
C ILE A 17 -68.16 63.46 75.38
N GLY A 18 -68.47 62.56 76.32
CA GLY A 18 -67.58 61.46 76.71
C GLY A 18 -67.39 60.40 75.62
N GLU A 19 -68.42 60.09 74.84
CA GLU A 19 -68.34 59.23 73.67
C GLU A 19 -67.55 59.88 72.53
N ASN A 20 -67.75 61.19 72.28
CA ASN A 20 -66.93 61.96 71.36
C ASN A 20 -65.48 62.08 71.82
N GLU A 21 -65.20 62.23 73.11
CA GLU A 21 -63.82 62.25 73.63
C GLU A 21 -63.12 60.91 73.44
N LYS A 22 -63.82 59.79 73.66
CA LYS A 22 -63.28 58.45 73.39
C LYS A 22 -63.08 58.21 71.89
N ALA A 23 -64.03 58.64 71.06
CA ALA A 23 -63.91 58.56 69.61
C ALA A 23 -62.76 59.43 69.10
N MET A 24 -62.60 60.66 69.62
CA MET A 24 -61.48 61.55 69.32
C MET A 24 -60.15 60.94 69.74
N LYS A 25 -60.06 60.30 70.92
CA LYS A 25 -58.86 59.58 71.37
C LYS A 25 -58.52 58.39 70.48
N ASN A 26 -59.51 57.58 70.10
CA ASN A 26 -59.31 56.43 69.21
C ASN A 26 -58.92 56.88 67.79
N LEU A 27 -59.56 57.94 67.27
CA LEU A 27 -59.18 58.55 66.00
C LEU A 27 -57.78 59.17 66.04
N THR A 28 -57.37 59.76 67.17
CA THR A 28 -56.00 60.26 67.32
C THR A 28 -54.99 59.12 67.40
N GLU A 29 -55.27 58.02 68.10
CA GLU A 29 -54.40 56.82 68.08
C GLU A 29 -54.32 56.16 66.69
N GLN A 30 -55.43 56.11 65.95
CA GLN A 30 -55.42 55.64 64.56
C GLN A 30 -54.66 56.58 63.64
N LEU A 31 -54.77 57.90 63.85
CA LEU A 31 -53.98 58.88 63.11
C LEU A 31 -52.49 58.75 63.41
N THR A 32 -52.08 58.62 64.68
CA THR A 32 -50.66 58.45 65.02
C THR A 32 -50.10 57.16 64.45
N THR A 33 -50.86 56.05 64.51
CA THR A 33 -50.40 54.77 63.92
C THR A 33 -50.36 54.80 62.39
N LEU A 34 -51.25 55.56 61.73
CA LEU A 34 -51.18 55.81 60.29
C LEU A 34 -50.02 56.73 59.92
N GLU A 35 -49.74 57.75 60.73
CA GLU A 35 -48.60 58.66 60.57
C GLU A 35 -47.28 57.91 60.72
N ASP A 36 -47.15 57.02 61.70
CA ASP A 36 -45.96 56.18 61.90
C ASP A 36 -45.73 55.25 60.70
N LYS A 37 -46.79 54.57 60.21
CA LYS A 37 -46.72 53.71 59.02
C LYS A 37 -46.43 54.51 57.75
N ALA A 38 -47.01 55.69 57.61
CA ALA A 38 -46.73 56.58 56.49
C ALA A 38 -45.27 57.06 56.50
N ALA A 39 -44.72 57.34 57.69
CA ALA A 39 -43.32 57.69 57.87
C ALA A 39 -42.38 56.52 57.56
N GLU A 40 -42.75 55.30 57.96
CA GLU A 40 -41.99 54.07 57.67
C GLU A 40 -41.95 53.79 56.16
N VAL A 41 -43.10 53.83 55.48
CA VAL A 41 -43.20 53.70 54.01
C VAL A 41 -42.46 54.83 53.29
N LEU A 42 -42.52 56.07 53.78
CA LEU A 42 -41.75 57.19 53.22
C LEU A 42 -40.25 56.96 53.34
N ASN A 43 -39.79 56.38 54.46
CA ASN A 43 -38.39 56.10 54.69
C ASN A 43 -37.90 54.96 53.79
N GLU A 44 -38.71 53.89 53.63
CA GLU A 44 -38.44 52.81 52.68
C GLU A 44 -38.42 53.30 51.22
N CYS A 45 -39.37 54.17 50.84
CA CYS A 45 -39.38 54.79 49.51
C CYS A 45 -38.12 55.63 49.27
N LYS A 46 -37.67 56.42 50.26
CA LYS A 46 -36.44 57.21 50.15
C LYS A 46 -35.20 56.32 50.04
N GLN A 47 -35.09 55.26 50.85
CA GLN A 47 -33.97 54.31 50.73
C GLN A 47 -33.97 53.57 49.39
N ALA A 48 -35.15 53.22 48.87
CA ALA A 48 -35.28 52.62 47.54
C ALA A 48 -34.89 53.62 46.44
N GLU A 49 -35.32 54.88 46.53
CA GLU A 49 -34.93 55.95 45.58
C GLU A 49 -33.43 56.26 45.61
N GLU A 50 -32.80 56.23 46.77
CA GLU A 50 -31.36 56.45 46.93
C GLU A 50 -30.52 55.28 46.40
N SER A 51 -31.02 54.04 46.52
CA SER A 51 -30.33 52.84 46.01
C SER A 51 -30.59 52.54 44.53
N LEU A 52 -31.71 53.03 43.99
CA LEU A 52 -32.08 52.92 42.57
C LEU A 52 -30.95 53.36 41.60
N PRO A 53 -30.29 54.53 41.76
CA PRO A 53 -29.23 54.95 40.84
C PRO A 53 -27.99 54.06 40.90
N ALA A 54 -27.63 53.52 42.07
CA ALA A 54 -26.50 52.60 42.20
C ALA A 54 -26.76 51.30 41.43
N VAL A 55 -27.96 50.72 41.58
CA VAL A 55 -28.38 49.52 40.85
C VAL A 55 -28.51 49.79 39.35
N GLN A 56 -28.99 50.96 38.94
CA GLN A 56 -29.05 51.36 37.53
C GLN A 56 -27.66 51.50 36.90
N GLU A 57 -26.69 52.03 37.65
CA GLU A 57 -25.30 52.18 37.21
C GLU A 57 -24.62 50.81 37.04
N GLU A 58 -24.79 49.91 38.02
CA GLU A 58 -24.32 48.53 37.95
C GLU A 58 -24.95 47.78 36.78
N HIS A 59 -26.27 47.89 36.59
CA HIS A 59 -26.97 47.28 35.47
C HIS A 59 -26.47 47.81 34.12
N ARG A 60 -26.17 49.12 34.03
CA ARG A 60 -25.57 49.70 32.82
C ARG A 60 -24.17 49.15 32.57
N GLY A 61 -23.35 49.03 33.61
CA GLY A 61 -22.01 48.42 33.54
C GLY A 61 -22.07 46.98 33.04
N LEU A 62 -22.91 46.15 33.68
CA LEU A 62 -23.13 44.76 33.29
C LEU A 62 -23.62 44.61 31.85
N LEU A 63 -24.52 45.49 31.38
CA LEU A 63 -24.96 45.49 29.99
C LEU A 63 -23.83 45.80 29.00
N GLN A 64 -22.93 46.73 29.36
CA GLN A 64 -21.79 47.07 28.51
C GLN A 64 -20.77 45.93 28.46
N GLU A 65 -20.49 45.31 29.61
CA GLU A 65 -19.65 44.10 29.68
C GLU A 65 -20.27 42.95 28.87
N MET A 66 -21.57 42.70 28.99
CA MET A 66 -22.29 41.70 28.19
C MET A 66 -22.10 41.93 26.69
N ARG A 67 -22.25 43.17 26.21
CA ARG A 67 -22.02 43.51 24.80
C ARG A 67 -20.58 43.24 24.38
N SER A 68 -19.61 43.63 25.19
CA SER A 68 -18.19 43.40 24.89
C SER A 68 -17.83 41.91 24.81
N VAL A 69 -18.41 41.10 25.70
CA VAL A 69 -18.24 39.64 25.69
C VAL A 69 -18.92 39.03 24.48
N GLN A 70 -20.11 39.52 24.11
CA GLN A 70 -20.84 39.04 22.95
C GLN A 70 -20.11 39.35 21.62
N ASP A 71 -19.53 40.55 21.50
CA ASP A 71 -18.69 40.90 20.34
C ASP A 71 -17.43 40.03 20.27
N ALA A 72 -16.77 39.79 21.40
CA ALA A 72 -15.62 38.89 21.48
C ALA A 72 -15.99 37.43 21.14
N GLU A 73 -17.16 36.96 21.59
CA GLU A 73 -17.69 35.64 21.24
C GLU A 73 -17.91 35.51 19.74
N HIS A 74 -18.49 36.52 19.10
CA HIS A 74 -18.70 36.53 17.65
C HIS A 74 -17.40 36.50 16.85
N GLU A 75 -16.36 37.23 17.27
CA GLU A 75 -15.04 37.15 16.61
C GLU A 75 -14.39 35.77 16.81
N LEU A 76 -14.46 35.19 18.02
CA LEU A 76 -13.96 33.84 18.27
C LEU A 76 -14.72 32.79 17.44
N GLN A 77 -16.03 32.92 17.29
CA GLN A 77 -16.85 32.05 16.43
C GLN A 77 -16.41 32.14 14.96
N LYS A 78 -16.12 33.35 14.46
CA LYS A 78 -15.63 33.57 13.10
C LYS A 78 -14.24 32.96 12.88
N GLU A 79 -13.33 33.10 13.84
CA GLU A 79 -12.02 32.45 13.79
C GLU A 79 -12.14 30.92 13.83
N ALA A 80 -12.99 30.39 14.72
CA ALA A 80 -13.26 28.96 14.81
C ALA A 80 -13.80 28.40 13.48
N LEU A 81 -14.70 29.11 12.80
CA LEU A 81 -15.19 28.73 11.47
C LEU A 81 -14.07 28.73 10.41
N ASN A 82 -13.19 29.73 10.42
CA ASN A 82 -12.06 29.79 9.50
C ASN A 82 -11.08 28.62 9.72
N ILE A 83 -10.76 28.32 10.98
CA ILE A 83 -9.93 27.17 11.35
C ILE A 83 -10.59 25.87 10.91
N LYS A 84 -11.89 25.71 11.15
CA LYS A 84 -12.64 24.52 10.73
C LYS A 84 -12.60 24.31 9.22
N LEU A 85 -12.78 25.39 8.45
CA LEU A 85 -12.70 25.33 6.99
C LEU A 85 -11.29 24.96 6.50
N LYS A 86 -10.23 25.46 7.15
CA LYS A 86 -8.84 25.04 6.87
C LYS A 86 -8.60 23.57 7.18
N ILE A 87 -9.15 23.05 8.28
CA ILE A 87 -9.05 21.63 8.64
C ILE A 87 -9.72 20.77 7.56
N GLU A 88 -10.94 21.12 7.14
CA GLU A 88 -11.65 20.41 6.08
C GLU A 88 -10.88 20.42 4.75
N GLN A 89 -10.26 21.55 4.40
CA GLN A 89 -9.39 21.63 3.22
C GLN A 89 -8.17 20.70 3.36
N LEU A 90 -7.47 20.73 4.49
CA LEU A 90 -6.32 19.85 4.73
C LEU A 90 -6.72 18.37 4.70
N ASP A 91 -7.83 17.99 5.30
CA ASP A 91 -8.35 16.62 5.26
C ASP A 91 -8.68 16.17 3.83
N SER A 92 -9.23 17.07 3.00
CA SER A 92 -9.47 16.78 1.58
C SER A 92 -8.16 16.54 0.82
N HIS A 93 -7.12 17.34 1.09
CA HIS A 93 -5.79 17.17 0.51
C HIS A 93 -5.13 15.88 0.97
N ILE A 94 -5.18 15.56 2.27
CA ILE A 94 -4.66 14.33 2.84
C ILE A 94 -5.34 13.12 2.20
N SER A 95 -6.67 13.13 2.10
CA SER A 95 -7.44 12.05 1.48
C SER A 95 -7.08 11.85 0.00
N ALA A 96 -6.89 12.94 -0.76
CA ALA A 96 -6.45 12.88 -2.15
C ALA A 96 -5.03 12.32 -2.29
N HIS A 97 -4.08 12.76 -1.45
CA HIS A 97 -2.71 12.26 -1.45
C HIS A 97 -2.64 10.79 -1.01
N GLN A 98 -3.39 10.38 0.01
CA GLN A 98 -3.48 8.98 0.43
C GLN A 98 -3.99 8.09 -0.70
N SER A 99 -4.99 8.56 -1.47
CA SER A 99 -5.50 7.82 -2.63
C SER A 99 -4.45 7.68 -3.73
N LYS A 100 -3.67 8.74 -4.00
CA LYS A 100 -2.53 8.70 -4.94
C LYS A 100 -1.43 7.74 -4.45
N ILE A 101 -1.10 7.75 -3.15
CA ILE A 101 -0.12 6.83 -2.57
C ILE A 101 -0.56 5.38 -2.77
N LYS A 102 -1.82 5.06 -2.45
CA LYS A 102 -2.35 3.70 -2.66
C LYS A 102 -2.31 3.27 -4.12
N TYR A 103 -2.63 4.18 -5.04
CA TYR A 103 -2.53 3.93 -6.47
C TYR A 103 -1.10 3.60 -6.89
N TRP A 104 -0.12 4.44 -6.52
CA TRP A 104 1.28 4.23 -6.89
C TRP A 104 1.89 3.01 -6.20
N GLN A 105 1.53 2.71 -4.96
CA GLN A 105 1.92 1.47 -4.29
C GLN A 105 1.43 0.23 -5.06
N LYS A 106 0.21 0.28 -5.62
CA LYS A 106 -0.33 -0.79 -6.46
C LYS A 106 0.37 -0.89 -7.81
N GLU A 107 0.78 0.22 -8.42
CA GLU A 107 1.55 0.17 -9.67
C GLU A 107 2.98 -0.33 -9.42
N ILE A 108 3.62 0.09 -8.33
CA ILE A 108 4.96 -0.39 -7.93
C ILE A 108 4.94 -1.90 -7.69
N SER A 109 3.91 -2.44 -7.05
CA SER A 109 3.82 -3.88 -6.79
C SER A 109 3.62 -4.73 -8.05
N LYS A 110 3.24 -4.13 -9.20
CA LYS A 110 3.20 -4.81 -10.49
C LYS A 110 4.54 -4.83 -11.21
N LEU A 111 5.48 -3.97 -10.80
CA LEU A 111 6.81 -3.93 -11.40
C LEU A 111 7.60 -5.15 -10.94
N SER A 112 8.14 -5.89 -11.90
CA SER A 112 9.04 -7.00 -11.65
C SER A 112 10.22 -6.92 -12.60
N LEU A 113 11.40 -7.27 -12.09
CA LEU A 113 12.59 -7.39 -12.90
C LEU A 113 12.55 -8.72 -13.65
N HIS A 114 12.91 -8.68 -14.93
CA HIS A 114 12.99 -9.90 -15.73
C HIS A 114 14.25 -10.67 -15.30
N PRO A 115 14.13 -11.97 -15.01
CA PRO A 115 15.29 -12.79 -14.69
C PRO A 115 16.22 -12.86 -15.90
N ILE A 116 17.47 -12.48 -15.71
CA ILE A 116 18.54 -12.63 -16.70
C ILE A 116 19.32 -13.89 -16.29
N GLU A 117 19.43 -14.85 -17.21
CA GLU A 117 20.24 -16.06 -17.02
C GLU A 117 21.68 -15.64 -16.65
N ASP A 118 22.25 -16.30 -15.63
CA ASP A 118 23.57 -16.02 -15.02
C ASP A 118 23.70 -14.83 -14.04
N LYS A 119 22.61 -14.13 -13.68
CA LYS A 119 22.65 -13.11 -12.62
C LYS A 119 21.68 -13.42 -11.46
N PRO A 120 22.06 -13.12 -10.21
CA PRO A 120 21.12 -13.18 -9.11
C PRO A 120 19.95 -12.22 -9.37
N LEU A 121 18.76 -12.60 -8.91
CA LEU A 121 17.57 -11.74 -8.97
C LEU A 121 17.88 -10.42 -8.26
N GLU A 122 18.03 -9.35 -9.04
CA GLU A 122 18.09 -8.00 -8.49
C GLU A 122 16.71 -7.65 -7.91
N GLU A 123 16.71 -7.02 -6.74
CA GLU A 123 15.50 -6.44 -6.14
C GLU A 123 15.38 -4.98 -6.58
N LEU A 124 14.15 -4.53 -6.81
CA LEU A 124 13.91 -3.12 -7.11
C LEU A 124 14.32 -2.28 -5.89
N PRO A 125 15.24 -1.31 -6.03
CA PRO A 125 15.68 -0.51 -4.91
C PRO A 125 14.52 0.33 -4.37
N VAL A 126 14.25 0.18 -3.07
CA VAL A 126 13.28 1.01 -2.36
C VAL A 126 14.06 2.15 -1.72
N LEU A 127 13.80 3.39 -2.17
CA LEU A 127 14.39 4.58 -1.58
C LEU A 127 13.93 4.70 -0.12
N SER A 128 14.90 4.84 0.79
CA SER A 128 14.66 5.11 2.19
C SER A 128 14.15 6.54 2.41
N GLN A 129 13.58 6.81 3.59
CA GLN A 129 13.07 8.13 3.96
C GLN A 129 14.15 9.21 3.84
N GLU A 130 15.39 8.89 4.24
CA GLU A 130 16.55 9.79 4.20
C GLU A 130 16.95 10.15 2.77
N GLU A 131 16.89 9.19 1.85
CA GLU A 131 17.19 9.42 0.43
C GLU A 131 16.10 10.24 -0.26
N LEU A 132 14.83 10.05 0.13
CA LEU A 132 13.72 10.87 -0.37
C LEU A 132 13.84 12.33 0.11
N GLU A 133 14.24 12.55 1.36
CA GLU A 133 14.48 13.90 1.91
C GLU A 133 15.73 14.58 1.30
N ALA A 134 16.73 13.78 0.92
CA ALA A 134 17.90 14.28 0.20
C ALA A 134 17.56 14.77 -1.22
N ILE A 135 16.48 14.25 -1.83
CA ILE A 135 15.98 14.72 -3.13
C ILE A 135 15.18 16.01 -2.92
N LYS A 136 15.91 17.13 -2.90
CA LYS A 136 15.35 18.47 -2.64
C LYS A 136 14.44 18.99 -3.75
N ASP A 137 14.58 18.48 -4.98
CA ASP A 137 13.84 18.97 -6.16
C ASP A 137 13.20 17.80 -6.95
N PRO A 138 11.86 17.66 -6.92
CA PRO A 138 11.13 16.66 -7.70
C PRO A 138 11.38 16.74 -9.21
N ASP A 139 11.72 17.92 -9.74
CA ASP A 139 11.93 18.12 -11.17
C ASP A 139 13.19 17.38 -11.68
N THR A 140 14.13 17.07 -10.80
CA THR A 140 15.32 16.28 -11.15
C THR A 140 14.95 14.85 -11.54
N ILE A 141 14.05 14.21 -10.78
CA ILE A 141 13.52 12.88 -11.09
C ILE A 141 12.73 12.94 -12.40
N ALA A 142 11.87 13.95 -12.58
CA ALA A 142 11.07 14.09 -13.80
C ALA A 142 11.96 14.22 -15.07
N LYS A 143 13.04 14.98 -14.99
CA LYS A 143 14.03 15.10 -16.07
C LYS A 143 14.77 13.79 -16.34
N GLN A 144 15.14 13.05 -15.29
CA GLN A 144 15.78 11.74 -15.42
C GLN A 144 14.84 10.73 -16.09
N ILE A 145 13.56 10.68 -15.67
CA ILE A 145 12.54 9.85 -16.30
C ILE A 145 12.41 10.20 -17.78
N ALA A 146 12.26 11.48 -18.14
CA ALA A 146 12.13 11.90 -19.52
C ALA A 146 13.36 11.53 -20.38
N LEU A 147 14.58 11.63 -19.81
CA LEU A 147 15.80 11.24 -20.49
C LEU A 147 15.86 9.72 -20.71
N LEU A 148 15.52 8.93 -19.70
CA LEU A 148 15.46 7.46 -19.79
C LEU A 148 14.37 7.00 -20.77
N GLU A 149 13.21 7.64 -20.77
CA GLU A 149 12.13 7.38 -21.73
C GLU A 149 12.58 7.67 -23.17
N ALA A 150 13.31 8.78 -23.39
CA ALA A 150 13.87 9.11 -24.69
C ALA A 150 14.90 8.07 -25.14
N GLN A 151 15.81 7.64 -24.25
CA GLN A 151 16.78 6.59 -24.53
C GLN A 151 16.11 5.25 -24.86
N CYS A 152 15.10 4.84 -24.08
CA CYS A 152 14.31 3.64 -24.34
C CYS A 152 13.59 3.71 -25.70
N HIS A 153 13.06 4.89 -26.06
CA HIS A 153 12.38 5.09 -27.33
C HIS A 153 13.34 5.06 -28.52
N GLU A 154 14.59 5.49 -28.35
CA GLU A 154 15.63 5.44 -29.37
C GLU A 154 16.13 4.01 -29.60
N MET A 155 16.37 3.27 -28.51
CA MET A 155 17.01 1.95 -28.56
C MET A 155 16.15 0.87 -29.24
N LYS A 156 14.81 1.04 -29.27
CA LYS A 156 13.79 0.15 -29.90
C LYS A 156 14.20 -1.34 -29.95
N PRO A 157 14.56 -1.95 -28.81
CA PRO A 157 15.06 -3.31 -28.80
C PRO A 157 13.98 -4.30 -29.27
N ASN A 158 14.36 -5.26 -30.10
CA ASN A 158 13.45 -6.31 -30.54
C ASN A 158 13.34 -7.41 -29.48
N LEU A 159 12.39 -7.25 -28.54
CA LEU A 159 12.16 -8.24 -27.47
C LEU A 159 11.71 -9.61 -27.99
N ARG A 160 11.22 -9.73 -29.24
CA ARG A 160 10.89 -11.02 -29.84
C ARG A 160 12.13 -11.86 -30.17
N ALA A 161 13.27 -11.21 -30.41
CA ALA A 161 14.51 -11.90 -30.75
C ALA A 161 14.97 -12.84 -29.61
N ILE A 162 14.74 -12.46 -28.35
CA ILE A 162 15.08 -13.29 -27.18
C ILE A 162 14.22 -14.56 -27.16
N ALA A 163 12.91 -14.44 -27.35
CA ALA A 163 12.01 -15.59 -27.39
C ALA A 163 12.31 -16.52 -28.58
N GLU A 164 12.60 -15.93 -29.74
CA GLU A 164 13.03 -16.68 -30.93
C GLU A 164 14.36 -17.40 -30.72
N TYR A 165 15.32 -16.75 -30.06
CA TYR A 165 16.61 -17.36 -29.70
C TYR A 165 16.38 -18.58 -28.80
N LYS A 166 15.64 -18.43 -27.69
CA LYS A 166 15.35 -19.55 -26.77
C LYS A 166 14.69 -20.73 -27.48
N LYS A 167 13.72 -20.46 -28.37
CA LYS A 167 13.07 -21.50 -29.17
C LYS A 167 14.04 -22.19 -30.13
N LYS A 168 14.92 -21.44 -30.78
CA LYS A 168 15.94 -22.00 -31.69
C LYS A 168 17.00 -22.79 -30.94
N GLU A 169 17.41 -22.33 -29.76
CA GLU A 169 18.36 -23.02 -28.89
C GLU A 169 17.79 -24.37 -28.42
N GLU A 170 16.53 -24.42 -27.99
CA GLU A 170 15.86 -25.67 -27.63
C GLU A 170 15.82 -26.66 -28.82
N LEU A 171 15.48 -26.17 -30.02
CA LEU A 171 15.49 -26.98 -31.24
C LEU A 171 16.90 -27.45 -31.60
N TYR A 172 17.89 -26.58 -31.48
CA TYR A 172 19.28 -26.91 -31.73
C TYR A 172 19.77 -28.03 -30.79
N LEU A 173 19.51 -27.92 -29.48
CA LEU A 173 19.87 -28.93 -28.51
C LEU A 173 19.21 -30.28 -28.79
N LYS A 174 17.94 -30.29 -29.23
CA LYS A 174 17.25 -31.51 -29.67
C LYS A 174 17.94 -32.14 -30.88
N HIS A 175 18.26 -31.35 -31.90
CA HIS A 175 18.95 -31.86 -33.09
C HIS A 175 20.38 -32.33 -32.81
N VAL A 176 21.10 -31.70 -31.87
CA VAL A 176 22.40 -32.19 -31.41
C VAL A 176 22.26 -33.55 -30.76
N ALA A 177 21.28 -33.73 -29.87
CA ALA A 177 21.03 -35.02 -29.24
C ALA A 177 20.65 -36.11 -30.27
N GLU A 178 19.76 -35.80 -31.23
CA GLU A 178 19.41 -36.71 -32.33
C GLU A 178 20.63 -37.11 -33.17
N LEU A 179 21.52 -36.16 -33.46
CA LEU A 179 22.74 -36.41 -34.22
C LEU A 179 23.72 -37.29 -33.44
N ASP A 180 23.86 -37.06 -32.13
CA ASP A 180 24.71 -37.86 -31.26
C ASP A 180 24.20 -39.31 -31.17
N ASP A 181 22.88 -39.50 -31.08
CA ASP A 181 22.25 -40.83 -31.07
C ASP A 181 22.51 -41.58 -32.39
N ILE A 182 22.25 -40.95 -33.53
CA ILE A 182 22.50 -41.54 -34.86
C ILE A 182 23.99 -41.84 -35.06
N THR A 183 24.87 -40.95 -34.60
CA THR A 183 26.32 -41.13 -34.70
C THR A 183 26.77 -42.33 -33.87
N THR A 184 26.24 -42.47 -32.67
CA THR A 184 26.51 -43.61 -31.79
C THR A 184 26.03 -44.92 -32.40
N GLU A 185 24.82 -44.93 -32.99
CA GLU A 185 24.27 -46.09 -33.67
C GLU A 185 25.14 -46.49 -34.88
N ARG A 186 25.49 -45.52 -35.74
CA ARG A 186 26.41 -45.75 -36.87
C ARG A 186 27.74 -46.35 -36.43
N ASP A 187 28.33 -45.82 -35.37
CA ASP A 187 29.62 -46.27 -34.88
C ASP A 187 29.53 -47.70 -34.30
N SER A 188 28.41 -48.04 -33.66
CA SER A 188 28.13 -49.41 -33.21
C SER A 188 28.04 -50.41 -34.37
N PHE A 189 27.32 -50.07 -35.44
CA PHE A 189 27.22 -50.90 -36.64
C PHE A 189 28.56 -51.04 -37.35
N ARG A 190 29.34 -49.95 -37.42
CA ARG A 190 30.69 -49.98 -38.00
C ARG A 190 31.60 -50.93 -37.22
N GLN A 191 31.58 -50.85 -35.89
CA GLN A 191 32.36 -51.77 -35.04
C GLN A 191 31.93 -53.23 -35.24
N ALA A 192 30.62 -53.50 -35.32
CA ALA A 192 30.10 -54.84 -35.58
C ALA A 192 30.49 -55.37 -36.97
N TYR A 193 30.48 -54.51 -38.00
CA TYR A 193 30.94 -54.87 -39.34
C TYR A 193 32.45 -55.18 -39.34
N GLU A 194 33.26 -54.34 -38.71
CA GLU A 194 34.71 -54.55 -38.63
C GLU A 194 35.06 -55.82 -37.85
N SER A 195 34.32 -56.15 -36.78
CA SER A 195 34.52 -57.40 -36.03
C SER A 195 34.17 -58.62 -36.86
N LEU A 196 33.03 -58.62 -37.57
CA LEU A 196 32.63 -59.70 -38.47
C LEU A 196 33.60 -59.87 -39.65
N ARG A 197 34.08 -58.77 -40.25
CA ARG A 197 35.09 -58.81 -41.32
C ARG A 197 36.38 -59.45 -40.83
N LYS A 198 36.85 -59.08 -39.63
CA LYS A 198 38.04 -59.69 -39.00
C LYS A 198 37.82 -61.17 -38.69
N GLN A 199 36.67 -61.54 -38.15
CA GLN A 199 36.33 -62.94 -37.87
C GLN A 199 36.34 -63.77 -39.15
N ARG A 200 35.66 -63.31 -40.21
CA ARG A 200 35.63 -63.97 -41.52
C ARG A 200 37.05 -64.19 -42.07
N LEU A 201 37.90 -63.16 -42.00
CA LEU A 201 39.28 -63.23 -42.45
C LEU A 201 40.08 -64.27 -41.65
N ASN A 202 39.98 -64.24 -40.32
CA ASN A 202 40.72 -65.16 -39.45
C ASN A 202 40.30 -66.63 -39.68
N GLU A 203 38.99 -66.90 -39.76
CA GLU A 203 38.47 -68.24 -40.01
C GLU A 203 38.87 -68.74 -41.41
N PHE A 204 38.80 -67.87 -42.43
CA PHE A 204 39.25 -68.20 -43.77
C PHE A 204 40.73 -68.54 -43.82
N MET A 205 41.60 -67.69 -43.25
CA MET A 205 43.05 -67.94 -43.23
C MET A 205 43.41 -69.20 -42.46
N ALA A 206 42.73 -69.48 -41.33
CA ALA A 206 42.91 -70.72 -40.59
C ALA A 206 42.55 -71.94 -41.44
N GLY A 207 41.39 -71.92 -42.12
CA GLY A 207 40.95 -73.00 -43.01
C GLY A 207 41.85 -73.18 -44.24
N PHE A 208 42.22 -72.07 -44.89
CA PHE A 208 43.12 -72.04 -46.05
C PHE A 208 44.47 -72.68 -45.70
N ASN A 209 45.09 -72.28 -44.59
CA ASN A 209 46.36 -72.87 -44.13
C ASN A 209 46.25 -74.38 -43.88
N VAL A 210 45.14 -74.86 -43.32
CA VAL A 210 44.91 -76.30 -43.12
C VAL A 210 44.82 -77.03 -44.46
N ILE A 211 44.07 -76.48 -45.43
CA ILE A 211 43.91 -77.08 -46.75
C ILE A 211 45.23 -77.10 -47.52
N THR A 212 45.97 -75.98 -47.57
CA THR A 212 47.26 -75.87 -48.27
C THR A 212 48.27 -76.86 -47.71
N ASN A 213 48.38 -76.97 -46.39
CA ASN A 213 49.27 -77.96 -45.76
C ASN A 213 48.88 -79.39 -46.12
N LYS A 214 47.59 -79.73 -46.11
CA LYS A 214 47.11 -81.07 -46.45
C LYS A 214 47.27 -81.41 -47.94
N LEU A 215 47.09 -80.44 -48.82
CA LEU A 215 47.35 -80.59 -50.25
C LEU A 215 48.82 -80.91 -50.49
N LYS A 216 49.72 -80.12 -49.89
CA LYS A 216 51.17 -80.30 -49.98
C LYS A 216 51.59 -81.69 -49.48
N GLU A 217 51.14 -82.08 -48.29
CA GLU A 217 51.40 -83.42 -47.71
C GLU A 217 50.93 -84.56 -48.64
N ASN A 218 49.69 -84.48 -49.13
CA ASN A 218 49.11 -85.53 -49.98
C ASN A 218 49.81 -85.60 -51.35
N TYR A 219 50.10 -84.46 -51.96
CA TYR A 219 50.73 -84.41 -53.28
C TYR A 219 52.17 -84.94 -53.24
N GLN A 220 52.94 -84.56 -52.21
CA GLN A 220 54.29 -85.07 -51.99
C GLN A 220 54.30 -86.58 -51.77
N MET A 221 53.33 -87.11 -51.00
CA MET A 221 53.17 -88.55 -50.78
C MET A 221 52.89 -89.30 -52.08
N LEU A 222 51.99 -88.79 -52.92
CA LEU A 222 51.57 -89.44 -54.16
C LEU A 222 52.65 -89.38 -55.25
N THR A 223 53.35 -88.26 -55.37
CA THR A 223 54.34 -88.02 -56.44
C THR A 223 55.77 -88.42 -56.06
N LEU A 224 55.98 -88.91 -54.83
CA LEU A 224 57.29 -89.31 -54.30
C LEU A 224 58.36 -88.21 -54.43
N GLY A 225 57.97 -86.94 -54.18
CA GLY A 225 58.88 -85.79 -54.15
C GLY A 225 58.52 -84.60 -55.05
N GLY A 226 57.35 -84.58 -55.68
CA GLY A 226 56.81 -83.37 -56.34
C GLY A 226 56.13 -82.42 -55.35
N ASP A 227 56.05 -81.13 -55.67
CA ASP A 227 55.43 -80.11 -54.82
C ASP A 227 54.21 -79.46 -55.49
N ALA A 228 53.22 -79.07 -54.68
CA ALA A 228 52.03 -78.34 -55.10
C ALA A 228 51.56 -77.43 -53.95
N GLU A 229 51.28 -76.17 -54.24
CA GLU A 229 50.89 -75.16 -53.26
C GLU A 229 49.68 -74.36 -53.75
N LEU A 230 48.91 -73.82 -52.79
CA LEU A 230 47.87 -72.84 -53.05
C LEU A 230 48.35 -71.50 -52.53
N GLU A 231 48.31 -70.47 -53.37
CA GLU A 231 48.72 -69.11 -53.01
C GLU A 231 47.56 -68.13 -53.15
N LEU A 232 47.50 -67.14 -52.26
CA LEU A 232 46.55 -66.04 -52.36
C LEU A 232 47.07 -65.01 -53.36
N VAL A 233 46.22 -64.59 -54.30
CA VAL A 233 46.59 -63.56 -55.28
C VAL A 233 46.81 -62.21 -54.58
N ASP A 234 45.95 -61.89 -53.61
CA ASP A 234 46.10 -60.73 -52.72
C ASP A 234 46.31 -61.20 -51.28
N SER A 235 47.47 -60.87 -50.71
CA SER A 235 47.82 -61.24 -49.33
C SER A 235 47.16 -60.36 -48.26
N LEU A 236 46.59 -59.22 -48.64
CA LEU A 236 45.92 -58.28 -47.73
C LEU A 236 44.40 -58.52 -47.68
N ASP A 237 43.78 -58.91 -48.79
CA ASP A 237 42.36 -59.29 -48.83
C ASP A 237 42.14 -60.57 -49.65
N PRO A 238 42.07 -61.76 -49.02
CA PRO A 238 41.92 -63.03 -49.74
C PRO A 238 40.57 -63.17 -50.48
N PHE A 239 39.65 -62.22 -50.34
CA PHE A 239 38.34 -62.24 -50.98
C PHE A 239 38.26 -61.36 -52.25
N SER A 240 39.33 -60.65 -52.61
CA SER A 240 39.36 -59.73 -53.75
C SER A 240 39.69 -60.43 -55.07
N GLU A 241 40.84 -61.11 -55.13
CA GLU A 241 41.44 -61.60 -56.38
C GLU A 241 41.52 -63.15 -56.47
N GLY A 242 41.17 -63.86 -55.40
CA GLY A 242 41.03 -65.32 -55.39
C GLY A 242 42.32 -66.10 -55.05
N ILE A 243 42.35 -67.37 -55.44
CA ILE A 243 43.41 -68.34 -55.10
C ILE A 243 44.05 -68.86 -56.40
N THR A 244 45.38 -68.90 -56.45
CA THR A 244 46.17 -69.53 -57.51
C THR A 244 46.58 -70.94 -57.09
N PHE A 245 46.53 -71.88 -58.04
CA PHE A 245 46.97 -73.28 -57.90
C PHE A 245 47.95 -73.62 -59.02
#